data_AF-A0A1C5S2K4-F1
#
_entry.id   AF-A0A1C5S2K4-F1
#
_cell.length_a   1.000
_cell.length_b   1.000
_cell.length_c   1.000
_cell.angle_alpha   90.00
_cell.angle_beta   90.00
_cell.angle_gamma   90.00
#
_symmetry.space_group_name_H-M   'P 1'
#
loop_
_entity.id
_entity.type
_entity.pdbx_description
1 polymer ?
#
loop_
_entity_poly.entity_id
_entity_poly.type
_entity_poly.pdbx_seq_one_letter_code
_entity_poly.pdbx_strand_id
1 'polypeptide(L)'
;MKLYFYILGSDREFNPETRTFEDYAFKVRVEECEVVEKPKTYRAVTRFPKGLYIEYVKKEDIGKIFDSLTPYIVLTAPNYQFVKDKFLERYNVEIHRLKKTIAMYEDKIAVIEDYKEDAKC
;
A
#
# COMPACT_ATOMS: atom_id res chain seq x y z
N MET A 1 -5.16 9.29 24.62
CA MET A 1 -6.12 9.39 23.50
C MET A 1 -6.00 8.15 22.63
N LYS A 2 -6.90 7.94 21.66
CA LYS A 2 -6.81 6.82 20.72
C LYS A 2 -6.59 7.29 19.30
N LEU A 3 -5.85 6.50 18.53
CA LEU A 3 -5.79 6.57 17.07
C LEU A 3 -6.37 5.30 16.47
N TYR A 4 -6.92 5.43 15.28
CA TYR A 4 -7.54 4.36 14.50
C TYR A 4 -6.66 4.07 13.29
N PHE A 5 -6.09 2.87 13.25
CA PHE A 5 -5.23 2.40 12.17
C PHE A 5 -6.04 1.54 11.23
N TYR A 6 -6.19 2.01 9.99
CA TYR A 6 -6.82 1.27 8.91
C TYR A 6 -5.74 0.67 8.03
N ILE A 7 -5.57 -0.65 8.11
CA ILE A 7 -4.44 -1.35 7.52
C ILE A 7 -4.96 -2.23 6.38
N LEU A 8 -4.44 -2.03 5.19
CA LEU A 8 -4.59 -2.95 4.08
C LEU A 8 -3.51 -4.02 4.18
N GLY A 9 -3.83 -5.11 4.86
CA GLY A 9 -2.95 -6.25 5.00
C GLY A 9 -3.00 -7.16 3.77
N SER A 10 -1.91 -7.88 3.56
CA SER A 10 -1.83 -8.94 2.56
C SER A 10 -1.32 -10.21 3.24
N ASP A 11 -2.12 -11.26 3.20
CA ASP A 11 -1.71 -12.59 3.61
C ASP A 11 -1.31 -13.38 2.37
N ARG A 12 -0.28 -14.23 2.50
CA ARG A 12 0.18 -15.09 1.42
C ARG A 12 0.67 -16.39 2.03
N GLU A 13 0.05 -17.50 1.67
CA GLU A 13 0.45 -18.81 2.17
C GLU A 13 1.67 -19.31 1.37
N PHE A 14 2.64 -19.88 2.09
CA PHE A 14 3.79 -20.52 1.49
C PHE A 14 3.50 -22.01 1.34
N ASN A 15 3.50 -22.51 0.11
CA ASN A 15 3.42 -23.93 -0.15
C ASN A 15 4.85 -24.53 -0.09
N PRO A 16 5.17 -25.35 0.94
CA PRO A 16 6.50 -25.90 1.10
C PRO A 16 6.84 -26.98 0.06
N GLU A 17 5.84 -27.63 -0.53
CA GLU A 17 6.04 -28.71 -1.52
C GLU A 17 6.49 -28.13 -2.86
N THR A 18 5.77 -27.11 -3.34
CA THR A 18 6.10 -26.43 -4.61
C THR A 18 7.15 -25.33 -4.44
N ARG A 19 7.49 -24.96 -3.19
CA ARG A 19 8.32 -23.80 -2.84
C ARG A 19 7.83 -22.50 -3.46
N THR A 20 6.52 -22.40 -3.67
CA THR A 20 5.87 -21.20 -4.21
C THR A 20 4.98 -20.58 -3.16
N PHE A 21 4.74 -19.29 -3.32
CA PHE A 21 3.73 -18.61 -2.54
C PHE A 21 2.45 -18.52 -3.37
N GLU A 22 1.30 -18.70 -2.72
CA GLU A 22 -0.02 -18.57 -3.35
C GLU A 22 -0.32 -17.13 -3.78
N ASP A 23 -1.49 -16.84 -4.31
CA ASP A 23 -1.88 -15.47 -4.59
C ASP A 23 -2.08 -14.66 -3.29
N TYR A 24 -1.92 -13.34 -3.39
CA TYR A 24 -2.15 -12.47 -2.24
C TYR A 24 -3.63 -12.40 -1.88
N ALA A 25 -3.95 -12.67 -0.61
CA ALA A 25 -5.25 -12.41 -0.03
C ALA A 25 -5.23 -11.06 0.71
N PHE A 26 -5.87 -10.05 0.15
CA PHE A 26 -5.93 -8.72 0.76
C PHE A 26 -7.12 -8.55 1.70
N LYS A 27 -6.89 -7.99 2.88
CA LYS A 27 -7.93 -7.68 3.87
C LYS A 27 -7.69 -6.32 4.51
N VAL A 28 -8.75 -5.52 4.62
CA VAL A 28 -8.71 -4.31 5.43
C VAL A 28 -9.07 -4.68 6.86
N ARG A 29 -8.23 -4.29 7.82
CA ARG A 29 -8.53 -4.36 9.25
C ARG A 29 -8.39 -3.00 9.91
N VAL A 30 -9.11 -2.82 11.01
CA VAL A 30 -9.04 -1.60 11.82
C VAL A 30 -8.57 -1.96 13.22
N GLU A 31 -7.54 -1.28 13.70
CA GLU A 31 -7.00 -1.47 15.04
C GLU A 31 -6.99 -0.13 15.78
N GLU A 32 -7.52 -0.12 17.01
CA GLU A 32 -7.39 1.02 17.91
C GLU A 32 -6.03 0.96 18.62
N CYS A 33 -5.37 2.09 18.76
CA CYS A 33 -4.11 2.20 19.47
C CYS A 33 -4.17 3.35 20.47
N GLU A 34 -3.91 3.05 21.74
CA GLU A 34 -3.74 4.07 22.76
C GLU A 34 -2.40 4.77 22.58
N VAL A 35 -2.44 6.10 22.53
CA VAL A 35 -1.26 6.93 22.31
C VAL A 35 -1.15 8.06 23.32
N VAL A 36 0.11 8.43 23.58
CA VAL A 36 0.50 9.66 24.24
C VAL A 36 0.73 10.72 23.18
N GLU A 37 0.02 11.83 23.30
CA GLU A 37 0.22 12.99 22.46
C GLU A 37 1.51 13.72 22.85
N LYS A 38 2.33 14.03 21.84
CA LYS A 38 3.50 14.90 21.91
C LYS A 38 3.25 16.12 21.02
N PRO A 39 4.07 17.18 21.07
CA PRO A 39 3.81 18.40 20.31
C PRO A 39 3.57 18.18 18.81
N LYS A 40 4.40 17.34 18.17
CA LYS A 40 4.34 17.08 16.72
C LYS A 40 3.91 15.65 16.35
N THR A 41 3.85 14.76 17.33
CA THR A 41 3.71 13.32 17.09
C THR A 41 2.78 12.66 18.11
N TYR A 42 2.36 11.45 17.79
CA TYR A 42 1.74 10.51 18.69
C TYR A 42 2.67 9.31 18.87
N ARG A 43 2.87 8.87 20.11
CA ARG A 43 3.61 7.64 20.42
C ARG A 43 2.68 6.63 21.06
N ALA A 44 2.75 5.37 20.64
CA ALA A 44 2.01 4.29 21.28
C ALA A 44 2.36 4.21 22.78
N VAL A 45 1.36 3.95 23.62
CA VAL A 45 1.59 3.69 25.06
C VAL A 45 2.36 2.39 25.24
N THR A 46 2.02 1.36 24.46
CA THR A 46 2.65 0.04 24.49
C THR A 46 3.36 -0.27 23.17
N ARG A 47 2.59 -0.44 22.10
CA ARG A 47 3.07 -0.70 20.74
C ARG A 47 2.01 -0.33 19.71
N PHE A 48 2.47 -0.03 18.51
CA PHE A 48 1.58 0.12 17.36
C PHE A 48 1.06 -1.24 16.87
N PRO A 49 -0.01 -1.24 16.05
CA PRO A 49 -0.56 -2.44 15.42
C PRO A 49 0.49 -3.35 14.80
N LYS A 50 0.25 -4.66 14.87
CA LYS A 50 1.19 -5.66 14.35
C LYS A 50 1.36 -5.48 12.84
N GLY A 51 2.61 -5.59 12.37
CA GLY A 51 2.97 -5.42 10.97
C GLY A 51 3.28 -3.97 10.57
N LEU A 52 3.15 -3.00 11.48
CA LEU A 52 3.59 -1.63 11.27
C LEU A 52 4.95 -1.40 11.95
N TYR A 53 5.99 -1.18 11.16
CA TYR A 53 7.35 -0.93 11.64
C TYR A 53 7.60 0.57 11.86
N ILE A 54 6.92 1.17 12.84
CA ILE A 54 6.98 2.61 13.12
C ILE A 54 7.20 2.92 14.60
N GLU A 55 7.86 4.05 14.90
CA GLU A 55 8.08 4.53 16.27
C GLU A 55 7.11 5.60 16.73
N TYR A 56 6.52 6.35 15.79
CA TYR A 56 5.57 7.42 16.06
C TYR A 56 4.74 7.74 14.81
N VAL A 57 3.61 8.41 15.02
CA VAL A 57 2.79 8.99 13.94
C VAL A 57 2.91 10.51 14.02
N LYS A 58 3.23 11.19 12.92
CA LYS A 58 3.23 12.66 12.92
C LYS A 58 1.81 13.20 12.78
N LYS A 59 1.51 14.33 13.41
CA LYS A 59 0.18 14.96 13.30
C LYS A 59 -0.14 15.39 11.87
N GLU A 60 0.87 15.85 11.13
CA GLU A 60 0.76 16.25 9.72
C GLU A 60 0.43 15.09 8.78
N ASP A 61 0.56 13.86 9.27
CA ASP A 61 0.43 12.63 8.50
C ASP A 61 -0.94 11.95 8.69
N ILE A 62 -1.76 12.45 9.63
CA ILE A 62 -3.12 11.95 9.82
C ILE A 62 -3.92 12.05 8.51
N GLY A 63 -4.57 10.94 8.13
CA GLY A 63 -5.38 10.83 6.92
C GLY A 63 -4.61 10.53 5.62
N LYS A 64 -3.27 10.45 5.63
CA LYS A 64 -2.47 10.02 4.47
C LYS A 64 -2.27 8.50 4.48
N ILE A 65 -2.01 7.95 3.29
CA ILE A 65 -1.58 6.55 3.12
C ILE A 65 -0.07 6.46 3.33
N PHE A 66 0.35 5.61 4.26
CA PHE A 66 1.75 5.28 4.54
C PHE A 66 2.08 3.87 4.13
N ASP A 67 3.38 3.66 3.93
CA ASP A 67 4.01 2.38 3.62
C ASP A 67 3.60 1.82 2.26
N SER A 68 4.58 1.29 1.52
CA SER A 68 4.32 0.67 0.21
C SER A 68 4.00 -0.82 0.31
N LEU A 69 4.48 -1.49 1.37
CA LEU A 69 4.37 -2.94 1.58
C LEU A 69 3.12 -3.29 2.39
N THR A 70 2.85 -2.58 3.49
CA THR A 70 1.65 -2.73 4.32
C THR A 70 0.91 -1.40 4.42
N PRO A 71 0.18 -1.00 3.37
CA PRO A 71 -0.41 0.33 3.30
C PRO A 71 -1.40 0.59 4.42
N TYR A 72 -1.30 1.73 5.11
CA TYR A 72 -2.20 2.08 6.20
C TYR A 72 -2.53 3.57 6.26
N ILE A 73 -3.68 3.89 6.87
CA ILE A 73 -4.13 5.25 7.17
C ILE A 73 -4.39 5.36 8.67
N VAL A 74 -3.97 6.46 9.28
CA VAL A 74 -4.21 6.74 10.70
C VAL A 74 -5.16 7.91 10.84
N LEU A 75 -6.20 7.75 11.68
CA LEU A 75 -7.17 8.79 12.00
C LEU A 75 -7.29 9.01 13.51
N THR A 76 -7.67 10.21 13.93
CA THR A 76 -7.99 10.54 15.33
C THR A 76 -9.42 10.18 15.72
N ALA A 77 -10.29 9.94 14.74
CA ALA A 77 -11.66 9.45 14.90
C ALA A 77 -12.01 8.48 13.76
N PRO A 78 -12.92 7.52 13.97
CA PRO A 78 -13.28 6.55 12.93
C PRO A 78 -13.94 7.22 11.72
N ASN A 79 -13.48 6.90 10.51
CA ASN A 79 -14.15 7.30 9.27
C ASN A 79 -13.86 6.30 8.14
N TYR A 80 -14.69 5.24 8.07
CA TYR A 80 -14.53 4.16 7.10
C TYR A 80 -14.69 4.61 5.65
N GLN A 81 -15.62 5.53 5.38
CA GLN A 81 -15.88 6.00 4.03
C GLN A 81 -14.69 6.79 3.47
N PHE A 82 -14.14 7.70 4.27
CA PHE A 82 -12.93 8.44 3.90
C PHE A 82 -11.76 7.50 3.57
N VAL A 83 -11.54 6.49 4.41
CA VAL A 83 -10.45 5.51 4.23
C VAL A 83 -10.65 4.70 2.96
N LYS A 84 -11.89 4.22 2.73
CA LYS A 84 -12.26 3.48 1.52
C LYS A 84 -11.96 4.31 0.28
N ASP A 85 -12.44 5.55 0.25
CA ASP A 85 -12.25 6.44 -0.89
C ASP A 85 -10.77 6.74 -1.15
N LYS A 86 -9.97 6.92 -0.08
CA LYS A 86 -8.52 7.14 -0.22
C LYS A 86 -7.77 5.95 -0.79
N PHE A 87 -8.08 4.74 -0.35
CA PHE A 87 -7.46 3.54 -0.94
C PHE A 87 -7.89 3.35 -2.40
N LEU A 88 -9.19 3.51 -2.70
CA LEU A 88 -9.69 3.42 -4.07
C LEU A 88 -9.04 4.45 -5.00
N GLU A 89 -8.94 5.71 -4.55
CA GLU A 89 -8.27 6.79 -5.28
C GLU A 89 -6.83 6.38 -5.65
N ARG A 90 -6.03 5.96 -4.66
CA ARG A 90 -4.63 5.55 -4.86
C ARG A 90 -4.50 4.42 -5.87
N TYR A 91 -5.28 3.34 -5.69
CA TYR A 91 -5.10 2.16 -6.53
C TYR A 91 -5.68 2.33 -7.93
N ASN A 92 -6.74 3.11 -8.11
CA ASN A 92 -7.23 3.45 -9.45
C ASN A 92 -6.21 4.30 -10.23
N VAL A 93 -5.55 5.25 -9.57
CA VAL A 93 -4.44 6.03 -10.18
C VAL A 93 -3.27 5.12 -10.55
N GLU A 94 -2.90 4.19 -9.67
CA GLU A 94 -1.80 3.26 -9.92
C GLU A 94 -2.11 2.29 -11.06
N ILE A 95 -3.33 1.74 -11.11
CA ILE A 95 -3.81 0.91 -12.23
C ILE A 95 -3.72 1.67 -13.54
N HIS A 96 -4.15 2.94 -13.57
CA HIS A 96 -4.09 3.77 -14.77
C HIS A 96 -2.65 3.99 -15.23
N ARG A 97 -1.74 4.27 -14.29
CA ARG A 97 -0.30 4.39 -14.58
C ARG A 97 0.27 3.10 -15.17
N LEU A 98 -0.02 1.97 -14.53
CA LEU A 98 0.50 0.66 -14.96
C LEU A 98 -0.06 0.24 -16.32
N LYS A 99 -1.32 0.54 -16.64
CA LYS A 99 -1.87 0.31 -17.99
C LYS A 99 -1.11 1.06 -19.08
N LYS A 100 -0.71 2.32 -18.82
CA LYS A 100 0.14 3.07 -19.76
C LYS A 100 1.53 2.45 -19.90
N THR A 101 2.10 1.98 -18.80
CA THR A 101 3.38 1.28 -18.81
C THR A 101 3.29 -0.01 -19.62
N ILE A 102 2.22 -0.80 -19.47
CA ILE A 102 1.98 -2.01 -20.26
C ILE A 102 1.93 -1.65 -21.75
N ALA A 103 1.09 -0.69 -22.15
CA ALA A 103 0.98 -0.26 -23.54
C ALA A 103 2.33 0.18 -24.13
N MET A 104 3.12 0.95 -23.39
CA MET A 104 4.46 1.35 -23.82
C MET A 104 5.39 0.14 -24.07
N TYR A 105 5.31 -0.90 -23.24
CA TYR A 105 6.12 -2.11 -23.44
C TYR A 105 5.61 -2.97 -24.59
N GLU A 106 4.30 -3.06 -24.80
CA GLU A 106 3.70 -3.70 -25.98
C GLU A 106 4.18 -3.03 -27.26
N ASP A 107 4.20 -1.69 -27.31
CA ASP A 107 4.74 -0.93 -28.46
C ASP A 107 6.22 -1.26 -28.71
N LYS A 108 7.04 -1.34 -27.65
CA LYS A 108 8.46 -1.70 -27.77
C LYS A 108 8.65 -3.12 -28.31
N ILE A 109 7.84 -4.07 -27.86
CA ILE A 109 7.87 -5.45 -28.35
C ILE A 109 7.54 -5.47 -29.85
N ALA A 110 6.47 -4.79 -30.27
CA ALA A 110 6.08 -4.74 -31.68
C ALA A 110 7.19 -4.20 -32.59
N VAL A 111 7.91 -3.15 -32.15
CA VAL A 111 9.07 -2.61 -32.89
C VAL A 111 10.21 -3.63 -32.98
N ILE A 112 10.47 -4.38 -31.91
CA ILE A 112 11.52 -5.43 -31.90
C ILE A 112 11.11 -6.60 -32.80
N GLU A 113 9.84 -6.99 -32.81
CA GLU A 113 9.35 -8.08 -33.66
C GLU A 113 9.40 -7.74 -35.15
N ASP A 114 9.18 -6.47 -35.52
CA ASP A 114 9.30 -5.99 -36.91
C ASP A 114 10.76 -5.71 -37.32
N TYR A 115 11.70 -5.72 -36.37
CA TYR A 115 13.12 -5.48 -36.65
C TYR A 115 13.70 -6.58 -37.56
N LYS A 116 14.16 -6.19 -38.75
CA LYS A 116 14.85 -7.07 -39.70
C LYS A 116 16.33 -6.71 -39.75
N GLU A 117 17.18 -7.73 -39.79
CA GLU A 117 18.65 -7.66 -39.70
C GLU A 117 19.31 -6.82 -40.81
N ASP A 118 18.58 -6.50 -41.89
CA ASP A 118 19.06 -5.74 -43.06
C ASP A 118 18.83 -4.22 -42.99
N ALA A 119 18.28 -3.69 -41.90
CA ALA A 119 18.14 -2.25 -41.69
C ALA A 119 19.51 -1.60 -41.41
N LYS A 120 20.30 -1.37 -42.47
CA LYS A 120 21.51 -0.53 -42.39
C LYS A 120 21.11 0.90 -42.01
N CYS A 121 21.62 1.37 -40.87
CA CYS A 121 21.69 2.79 -40.53
C CYS A 121 22.49 3.59 -41.58
#